data_AF-A0A2K8P1J1-F1
#
_entry.id   AF-A0A2K8P1J1-F1
#
_cell.length_a   1.000
_cell.length_b   1.000
_cell.length_c   1.000
_cell.angle_alpha   90.00
_cell.angle_beta   90.00
_cell.angle_gamma   90.00
#
_symmetry.space_group_name_H-M   'P 1'
#
loop_
_entity.id
_entity.type
_entity.pdbx_description
1 polymer ?
#
loop_
_entity_poly.entity_id
_entity_poly.type
_entity_poly.pdbx_seq_one_letter_code
_entity_poly.pdbx_strand_id
1 'polypeptide(L)'
;MKINTWTFYDAKDLVDVQMNPLLSGDIVFLVLRPDINQPNRLLGFGLPKDKSATVIVDLQNKELSHDDVYAIFKGNLGITQSQNLKPIEINGTNLSTPIRLENIEKLVEVYNVFFRTESIEFDTNDYATEEDLARPDIFTELDFNKIALPNILQSLQAGMTEYNKQMEFLQKTEMPNEERKDRIVSLSVLQSNLILFFDNALRKLNNVVIEQQEEINKLKNK
;
A
#
# COMPACT_ATOMS: atom_id res chain seq x y z
N MET A 1 21.24 4.40 2.06
CA MET A 1 20.90 5.75 1.54
C MET A 1 19.67 6.21 2.29
N LYS A 2 19.62 7.46 2.75
CA LYS A 2 18.42 7.99 3.41
C LYS A 2 17.37 8.41 2.37
N ILE A 3 16.16 7.89 2.51
CA ILE A 3 15.00 8.23 1.67
C ILE A 3 13.76 8.41 2.51
N ASN A 4 12.76 9.05 1.92
CA ASN A 4 11.47 9.31 2.53
C ASN A 4 10.37 8.52 1.82
N THR A 5 9.37 8.07 2.59
CA THR A 5 8.10 7.66 2.01
C THR A 5 7.38 8.85 1.36
N TRP A 6 6.39 8.55 0.51
CA TRP A 6 5.60 9.54 -0.25
C TRP A 6 6.44 10.50 -1.10
N THR A 7 7.67 10.12 -1.43
CA THR A 7 8.63 10.95 -2.15
C THR A 7 9.04 10.27 -3.46
N PHE A 8 9.18 11.06 -4.51
CA PHE A 8 9.59 10.57 -5.83
C PHE A 8 11.11 10.48 -5.96
N TYR A 9 11.57 9.40 -6.58
CA TYR A 9 12.98 9.15 -6.93
C TYR A 9 13.09 8.65 -8.37
N ASP A 10 14.19 8.92 -9.05
CA ASP A 10 14.53 8.27 -10.31
C ASP A 10 14.81 6.78 -10.05
N ALA A 11 14.28 5.90 -10.90
CA ALA A 11 14.52 4.45 -10.87
C ALA A 11 14.67 3.89 -12.30
N LYS A 12 14.96 2.58 -12.40
CA LYS A 12 15.26 1.90 -13.68
C LYS A 12 14.23 0.86 -14.10
N ASP A 13 13.42 0.42 -13.15
CA ASP A 13 12.50 -0.68 -13.33
C ASP A 13 11.37 -0.63 -12.31
N LEU A 14 10.22 -1.12 -12.74
CA LEU A 14 9.09 -1.46 -11.91
C LEU A 14 8.66 -2.88 -12.29
N VAL A 15 8.58 -3.76 -11.31
CA VAL A 15 8.09 -5.13 -11.49
C VAL A 15 6.86 -5.38 -10.62
N ASP A 16 6.02 -6.34 -11.00
CA ASP A 16 4.95 -6.81 -10.14
C ASP A 16 5.49 -7.73 -9.02
N VAL A 17 4.59 -8.23 -8.17
CA VAL A 17 4.95 -9.13 -7.07
C VAL A 17 5.47 -10.50 -7.55
N GLN A 18 5.21 -10.87 -8.81
CA GLN A 18 5.73 -12.06 -9.47
C GLN A 18 7.03 -11.79 -10.24
N MET A 19 7.61 -10.59 -10.14
CA MET A 19 8.80 -10.14 -10.89
C MET A 19 8.60 -9.98 -12.39
N ASN A 20 7.35 -9.89 -12.88
CA ASN A 20 7.12 -9.53 -14.27
C ASN A 20 7.34 -8.02 -14.45
N PRO A 21 8.00 -7.59 -15.54
CA PRO A 21 8.17 -6.17 -15.83
C PRO A 21 6.82 -5.46 -16.01
N LEU A 22 6.59 -4.39 -15.24
CA LEU A 22 5.48 -3.45 -15.42
C LEU A 22 5.95 -2.23 -16.23
N LEU A 23 7.09 -1.66 -15.84
CA LEU A 23 7.76 -0.57 -16.55
C LEU A 23 9.26 -0.84 -16.59
N SER A 24 9.91 -0.42 -17.68
CA SER A 24 11.36 -0.61 -17.87
C SER A 24 11.96 0.63 -18.51
N GLY A 25 13.19 0.96 -18.12
CA GLY A 25 13.89 2.17 -18.57
C GLY A 25 13.88 3.27 -17.52
N ASP A 26 14.07 4.51 -17.93
CA ASP A 26 14.05 5.64 -16.97
C ASP A 26 12.62 5.90 -16.51
N ILE A 27 12.36 5.65 -15.23
CA ILE A 27 11.09 5.90 -14.56
C ILE A 27 11.29 6.81 -13.36
N VAL A 28 10.19 7.37 -12.87
CA VAL A 28 10.14 7.94 -11.51
C VAL A 28 9.32 7.01 -10.62
N PHE A 29 9.69 6.91 -9.36
CA PHE A 29 9.13 5.98 -8.40
C PHE A 29 8.75 6.70 -7.12
N LEU A 30 7.47 6.67 -6.78
CA LEU A 30 6.93 7.15 -5.50
C LEU A 30 7.10 6.04 -4.45
N VAL A 31 8.01 6.25 -3.50
CA VAL A 31 8.29 5.27 -2.44
C VAL A 31 7.14 5.24 -1.43
N LEU A 32 6.59 4.07 -1.14
CA LEU A 32 5.57 3.90 -0.10
C LEU A 32 6.16 3.30 1.16
N ARG A 33 6.95 2.22 1.02
CA ARG A 33 7.66 1.56 2.12
C ARG A 33 8.71 0.56 1.61
N PRO A 34 9.62 0.08 2.47
CA PRO A 34 10.37 -1.15 2.23
C PRO A 34 9.47 -2.38 2.01
N ASP A 35 9.93 -3.32 1.18
CA ASP A 35 9.32 -4.65 1.12
C ASP A 35 9.69 -5.41 2.39
N ILE A 36 8.66 -5.88 3.12
CA ILE A 36 8.83 -6.62 4.37
C ILE A 36 9.22 -8.08 4.14
N ASN A 37 9.09 -8.57 2.91
CA ASN A 37 9.31 -9.99 2.60
C ASN A 37 10.66 -10.25 1.95
N GLN A 38 11.26 -9.23 1.30
CA GLN A 38 12.50 -9.39 0.57
C GLN A 38 13.43 -8.20 0.72
N PRO A 39 14.73 -8.44 0.95
CA PRO A 39 15.69 -7.38 1.22
C PRO A 39 15.95 -6.53 -0.02
N ASN A 40 16.39 -5.29 0.21
CA ASN A 40 16.77 -4.32 -0.84
C ASN A 40 15.65 -3.95 -1.82
N ARG A 41 14.39 -4.19 -1.46
CA ARG A 41 13.24 -3.89 -2.30
C ARG A 41 12.36 -2.84 -1.65
N LEU A 42 11.73 -2.03 -2.51
CA LEU A 42 10.81 -0.98 -2.11
C LEU A 42 9.50 -1.18 -2.86
N LEU A 43 8.39 -1.01 -2.14
CA LEU A 43 7.04 -0.98 -2.69
C LEU A 43 6.66 0.46 -3.00
N GLY A 44 6.04 0.68 -4.16
CA GLY A 44 5.66 2.02 -4.57
C GLY A 44 5.00 2.10 -5.93
N PHE A 45 4.79 3.33 -6.39
CA PHE A 45 4.18 3.59 -7.70
C PHE A 45 5.22 4.07 -8.71
N GLY A 46 5.30 3.43 -9.88
CA GLY A 46 6.20 3.85 -10.95
C GLY A 46 5.50 4.63 -12.06
N LEU A 47 6.12 5.68 -12.59
CA LEU A 47 5.62 6.43 -13.74
C LEU A 47 6.73 6.59 -14.80
N PRO A 48 6.40 6.54 -16.11
CA PRO A 48 7.34 6.89 -17.16
C PRO A 48 7.93 8.29 -16.96
N LYS A 49 9.25 8.44 -17.13
CA LYS A 49 9.96 9.70 -16.85
C LYS A 49 9.61 10.85 -17.80
N ASP A 50 9.21 10.55 -19.04
CA ASP A 50 8.94 11.53 -20.09
C ASP A 50 7.75 12.46 -19.79
N LYS A 51 6.88 12.08 -18.85
CA LYS A 51 5.67 12.86 -18.50
C LYS A 51 5.50 13.12 -17.01
N SER A 52 6.48 12.75 -16.20
CA SER A 52 6.31 12.72 -14.75
C SER A 52 6.63 14.05 -14.06
N ALA A 53 7.42 14.94 -14.66
CA ALA A 53 7.80 16.21 -14.02
C ALA A 53 6.57 17.06 -13.61
N THR A 54 5.60 17.23 -14.52
CA THR A 54 4.36 17.96 -14.23
C THR A 54 3.52 17.23 -13.18
N VAL A 55 3.43 15.90 -13.25
CA VAL A 55 2.69 15.08 -12.29
C VAL A 55 3.26 15.23 -10.88
N ILE A 56 4.59 15.17 -10.74
CA ILE A 56 5.28 15.34 -9.45
C ILE A 56 4.97 16.72 -8.88
N VAL A 57 5.13 17.77 -9.69
CA VAL A 57 4.87 19.16 -9.27
C VAL A 57 3.40 19.35 -8.87
N ASP A 58 2.46 18.80 -9.63
CA ASP A 58 1.04 18.89 -9.31
C ASP A 58 0.72 18.17 -7.99
N LEU A 59 1.23 16.95 -7.78
CA LEU A 59 1.05 16.22 -6.52
C LEU A 59 1.68 16.90 -5.31
N GLN A 60 2.74 17.71 -5.51
CA GLN A 60 3.43 18.45 -4.47
C GLN A 60 2.80 19.82 -4.17
N ASN A 61 2.07 20.41 -5.11
CA ASN A 61 1.60 21.80 -4.98
C ASN A 61 0.08 21.95 -4.99
N LYS A 62 -0.66 20.99 -5.57
CA LYS A 62 -2.11 21.05 -5.73
C LYS A 62 -2.78 19.88 -5.02
N GLU A 63 -3.96 20.13 -4.48
CA GLU A 63 -4.87 19.06 -4.11
C GLU A 63 -5.54 18.52 -5.38
N LEU A 64 -5.43 17.22 -5.63
CA LEU A 64 -6.04 16.53 -6.75
C LEU A 64 -7.34 15.84 -6.34
N SER A 65 -8.21 15.53 -7.30
CA SER A 65 -9.38 14.69 -7.05
C SER A 65 -9.02 13.20 -6.97
N HIS A 66 -9.92 12.37 -6.43
CA HIS A 66 -9.75 10.90 -6.42
C HIS A 66 -9.58 10.33 -7.82
N ASP A 67 -10.33 10.84 -8.80
CA ASP A 67 -10.27 10.39 -10.19
C ASP A 67 -8.91 10.73 -10.83
N ASP A 68 -8.38 11.93 -10.55
CA ASP A 68 -7.06 12.33 -11.03
C ASP A 68 -5.95 11.45 -10.45
N VAL A 69 -6.00 11.21 -9.14
CA VAL A 69 -5.06 10.32 -8.45
C VAL A 69 -5.12 8.91 -9.02
N TYR A 70 -6.32 8.37 -9.23
CA TYR A 70 -6.50 7.07 -9.85
C TYR A 70 -5.92 7.05 -11.27
N ALA A 71 -6.22 8.04 -12.09
CA ALA A 71 -5.76 8.12 -13.47
C ALA A 71 -4.23 8.17 -13.59
N ILE A 72 -3.55 8.87 -12.68
CA ILE A 72 -2.08 8.95 -12.64
C ILE A 72 -1.45 7.58 -12.34
N PHE A 73 -1.98 6.87 -11.34
CA PHE A 73 -1.30 5.70 -10.77
C PHE A 73 -1.89 4.34 -11.21
N LYS A 74 -2.93 4.33 -12.04
CA LYS A 74 -3.65 3.11 -12.42
C LYS A 74 -2.72 2.06 -13.03
N GLY A 75 -2.63 0.89 -12.38
CA GLY A 75 -1.83 -0.24 -12.85
C GLY A 75 -0.32 -0.08 -12.62
N ASN A 76 0.10 0.93 -11.86
CA ASN A 76 1.50 1.30 -11.69
C ASN A 76 2.04 1.01 -10.27
N LEU A 77 1.31 0.26 -9.45
CA LEU A 77 1.81 -0.21 -8.15
C LEU A 77 2.72 -1.42 -8.37
N GLY A 78 3.94 -1.35 -7.84
CA GLY A 78 4.92 -2.42 -8.01
C GLY A 78 6.16 -2.25 -7.13
N ILE A 79 7.20 -2.98 -7.50
CA ILE A 79 8.42 -3.11 -6.71
C ILE A 79 9.60 -2.62 -7.53
N THR A 80 10.55 -1.97 -6.85
CA THR A 80 11.85 -1.59 -7.40
C THR A 80 12.98 -1.94 -6.44
N GLN A 81 14.23 -1.96 -6.92
CA GLN A 81 15.41 -2.17 -6.07
C GLN A 81 15.83 -0.85 -5.42
N SER A 82 16.09 -0.86 -4.10
CA SER A 82 16.51 0.33 -3.35
C SER A 82 17.81 0.95 -3.89
N GLN A 83 18.68 0.12 -4.43
CA GLN A 83 19.98 0.47 -5.00
C GLN A 83 19.85 1.34 -6.27
N ASN A 84 18.72 1.24 -6.97
CA ASN A 84 18.49 1.92 -8.24
C ASN A 84 17.95 3.35 -8.05
N LEU A 85 17.62 3.73 -6.82
CA LEU A 85 17.01 5.03 -6.53
C LEU A 85 18.04 6.17 -6.59
N LYS A 86 17.64 7.27 -7.22
CA LYS A 86 18.38 8.53 -7.19
C LYS A 86 17.42 9.71 -6.93
N PRO A 87 17.85 10.75 -6.20
CA PRO A 87 17.06 11.96 -6.08
C PRO A 87 16.76 12.57 -7.47
N ILE A 88 15.56 13.12 -7.62
CA ILE A 88 15.13 13.78 -8.85
C ILE A 88 15.53 15.24 -8.75
N GLU A 89 16.34 15.70 -9.70
CA GLU A 89 16.72 17.09 -9.83
C GLU A 89 16.37 17.59 -11.24
N ILE A 90 15.56 18.64 -11.33
CA ILE A 90 15.18 19.28 -12.59
C ILE A 90 15.59 20.75 -12.52
N ASN A 91 16.45 21.18 -13.45
CA ASN A 91 16.93 22.56 -13.54
C ASN A 91 17.49 23.12 -12.21
N GLY A 92 18.14 22.28 -11.39
CA GLY A 92 18.71 22.68 -10.09
C GLY A 92 17.70 22.72 -8.94
N THR A 93 16.45 22.30 -9.17
CA THR A 93 15.44 22.12 -8.12
C THR A 93 15.30 20.64 -7.78
N ASN A 94 15.52 20.30 -6.51
CA ASN A 94 15.28 18.96 -5.99
C ASN A 94 13.77 18.72 -5.87
N LEU A 95 13.25 17.74 -6.61
CA LEU A 95 11.86 17.33 -6.57
C LEU A 95 11.65 16.07 -5.71
N SER A 96 12.70 15.51 -5.10
CA SER A 96 12.58 14.43 -4.11
C SER A 96 12.15 14.99 -2.74
N THR A 97 10.97 15.60 -2.74
CA THR A 97 10.24 16.01 -1.54
C THR A 97 8.89 15.27 -1.46
N PRO A 98 8.34 15.06 -0.25
CA PRO A 98 7.05 14.38 -0.11
C PRO A 98 5.94 15.09 -0.87
N ILE A 99 5.01 14.31 -1.42
CA ILE A 99 3.76 14.84 -1.99
C ILE A 99 2.86 15.39 -0.87
N ARG A 100 1.85 16.16 -1.25
CA ARG A 100 0.90 16.75 -0.28
C ARG A 100 0.10 15.70 0.48
N LEU A 101 -0.15 15.95 1.76
CA LEU A 101 -0.94 15.07 2.64
C LEU A 101 -2.32 14.76 2.05
N GLU A 102 -3.00 15.76 1.49
CA GLU A 102 -4.34 15.59 0.93
C GLU A 102 -4.35 14.66 -0.29
N ASN A 103 -3.22 14.49 -0.98
CA ASN A 103 -3.08 13.53 -2.08
C ASN A 103 -2.66 12.14 -1.57
N ILE A 104 -1.90 12.08 -0.47
CA ILE A 104 -1.56 10.83 0.23
C ILE A 104 -2.82 10.15 0.76
N GLU A 105 -3.70 10.91 1.42
CA GLU A 105 -4.97 10.40 1.95
C GLU A 105 -5.85 9.82 0.82
N LYS A 106 -5.95 10.51 -0.31
CA LYS A 106 -6.66 10.01 -1.50
C LYS A 106 -6.01 8.77 -2.09
N LEU A 107 -4.68 8.68 -2.12
CA LEU A 107 -3.97 7.47 -2.55
C LEU A 107 -4.30 6.28 -1.67
N VAL A 108 -4.28 6.49 -0.34
CA VAL A 108 -4.67 5.49 0.66
C VAL A 108 -6.10 5.00 0.42
N GLU A 109 -7.03 5.92 0.16
CA GLU A 109 -8.44 5.62 -0.09
C GLU A 109 -8.70 4.94 -1.44
N VAL A 110 -8.05 5.38 -2.52
CA VAL A 110 -8.25 4.85 -3.88
C VAL A 110 -7.66 3.45 -4.02
N TYR A 111 -6.48 3.21 -3.42
CA TYR A 111 -5.76 1.95 -3.55
C TYR A 111 -5.98 1.00 -2.38
N ASN A 112 -6.75 1.40 -1.37
CA ASN A 112 -7.06 0.59 -0.18
C ASN A 112 -5.80 0.08 0.53
N VAL A 113 -4.80 0.96 0.64
CA VAL A 113 -3.51 0.65 1.24
C VAL A 113 -3.41 1.22 2.65
N PHE A 114 -2.88 0.45 3.59
CA PHE A 114 -2.81 0.84 5.01
C PHE A 114 -1.47 1.48 5.37
N PHE A 115 -1.01 2.45 4.59
CA PHE A 115 0.26 3.11 4.87
C PHE A 115 0.06 4.33 5.77
N ARG A 116 1.03 4.61 6.64
CA ARG A 116 1.09 5.87 7.39
C ARG A 116 1.09 7.03 6.43
N THR A 117 0.24 8.02 6.68
CA THR A 117 0.15 9.20 5.82
C THR A 117 1.29 10.19 6.06
N GLU A 118 1.89 10.18 7.24
CA GLU A 118 3.09 10.95 7.54
C GLU A 118 4.31 10.40 6.78
N SER A 119 5.12 11.31 6.22
CA SER A 119 6.38 10.96 5.56
C SER A 119 7.40 10.48 6.60
N ILE A 120 7.97 9.30 6.38
CA ILE A 120 8.96 8.67 7.25
C ILE A 120 10.30 8.65 6.52
N GLU A 121 11.34 9.25 7.12
CA GLU A 121 12.74 9.08 6.67
C GLU A 121 13.29 7.76 7.21
N PHE A 122 13.96 6.99 6.36
CA PHE A 122 14.64 5.75 6.73
C PHE A 122 15.90 5.53 5.89
N ASP A 123 16.84 4.73 6.40
CA ASP A 123 18.00 4.29 5.61
C ASP A 123 17.65 3.00 4.86
N THR A 124 17.87 2.96 3.55
CA THR A 124 17.71 1.74 2.74
C THR A 124 18.53 0.55 3.26
N ASN A 125 19.64 0.82 3.96
CA ASN A 125 20.49 -0.22 4.55
C ASN A 125 19.83 -0.91 5.74
N ASP A 126 18.87 -0.26 6.41
CA ASP A 126 18.10 -0.84 7.50
C ASP A 126 17.12 -1.95 7.06
N TYR A 127 17.07 -2.24 5.75
CA TYR A 127 16.20 -3.24 5.11
C TYR A 127 16.96 -4.06 4.05
N ALA A 128 18.28 -4.18 4.20
CA ALA A 128 19.16 -4.79 3.20
C ALA A 128 19.40 -6.30 3.40
N THR A 129 19.01 -6.85 4.56
CA THR A 129 19.19 -8.27 4.92
C THR A 129 17.89 -8.88 5.45
N GLU A 130 17.77 -10.21 5.48
CA GLU A 130 16.59 -10.87 6.04
C GLU A 130 16.42 -10.60 7.54
N GLU A 131 17.52 -10.52 8.29
CA GLU A 131 17.48 -10.19 9.73
C GLU A 131 16.95 -8.77 9.97
N ASP A 132 17.29 -7.83 9.10
CA ASP A 132 16.82 -6.46 9.14
C ASP A 132 15.31 -6.33 8.88
N LEU A 133 14.71 -7.26 8.13
CA LEU A 133 13.27 -7.27 7.86
C LEU A 133 12.42 -7.65 9.08
N ALA A 134 13.03 -8.23 10.12
CA ALA A 134 12.33 -8.57 11.37
C ALA A 134 12.00 -7.35 12.25
N ARG A 135 12.36 -6.14 11.81
CA ARG A 135 12.05 -4.89 12.50
C ARG A 135 10.53 -4.63 12.53
N PRO A 136 10.02 -3.97 13.59
CA PRO A 136 8.62 -3.56 13.64
C PRO A 136 8.25 -2.69 12.43
N ASP A 137 7.12 -3.00 11.78
CA ASP A 137 6.61 -2.23 10.65
C ASP A 137 6.07 -0.88 11.14
N ILE A 138 6.86 0.18 10.94
CA ILE A 138 6.49 1.56 11.26
C ILE A 138 5.82 2.27 10.09
N PHE A 139 5.77 1.67 8.89
CA PHE A 139 5.26 2.31 7.67
C PHE A 139 3.78 2.05 7.46
N THR A 140 3.23 1.04 8.11
CA THR A 140 1.83 0.67 8.03
C THR A 140 1.06 1.26 9.22
N GLU A 141 -0.13 1.79 8.97
CA GLU A 141 -1.08 2.23 9.98
C GLU A 141 -2.48 1.72 9.66
N LEU A 142 -2.99 0.88 10.55
CA LEU A 142 -4.34 0.34 10.48
C LEU A 142 -5.26 1.19 11.37
N ASP A 143 -5.79 2.27 10.82
CA ASP A 143 -6.88 3.03 11.44
C ASP A 143 -8.22 2.68 10.80
N PHE A 144 -8.90 1.67 11.36
CA PHE A 144 -10.18 1.20 10.86
C PHE A 144 -11.28 2.28 10.87
N ASN A 145 -11.16 3.34 11.65
CA ASN A 145 -12.15 4.42 11.62
C ASN A 145 -12.07 5.23 10.33
N LYS A 146 -10.86 5.40 9.78
CA LYS A 146 -10.61 6.16 8.54
C LYS A 146 -10.89 5.34 7.27
N ILE A 147 -10.88 4.02 7.35
CA ILE A 147 -11.11 3.17 6.17
C ILE A 147 -12.60 3.20 5.79
N ALA A 148 -12.92 3.52 4.53
CA ALA A 148 -14.29 3.45 4.03
C ALA A 148 -14.81 2.00 4.07
N LEU A 149 -16.09 1.80 4.44
CA LEU A 149 -16.68 0.47 4.54
C LEU A 149 -16.52 -0.38 3.27
N PRO A 150 -16.73 0.13 2.04
CA PRO A 150 -16.51 -0.64 0.81
C PRO A 150 -15.09 -1.23 0.73
N ASN A 151 -14.10 -0.49 1.20
CA ASN A 151 -12.69 -0.86 1.15
C ASN A 151 -12.36 -1.98 2.15
N ILE A 152 -13.00 -1.94 3.34
CA ILE A 152 -12.94 -3.05 4.32
C ILE A 152 -13.55 -4.31 3.71
N LEU A 153 -14.72 -4.20 3.07
CA LEU A 153 -15.42 -5.34 2.46
C LEU A 153 -14.63 -5.94 1.28
N GLN A 154 -14.02 -5.11 0.44
CA GLN A 154 -13.17 -5.59 -0.66
C GLN A 154 -11.91 -6.30 -0.12
N SER A 155 -11.27 -5.74 0.90
CA SER A 155 -10.10 -6.35 1.56
C SER A 155 -10.45 -7.69 2.19
N LEU A 156 -11.63 -7.79 2.83
CA LEU A 156 -12.17 -9.06 3.34
C LEU A 156 -12.36 -10.09 2.22
N GLN A 157 -12.96 -9.69 1.11
CA GLN A 157 -13.20 -10.60 -0.02
C GLN A 157 -11.88 -11.13 -0.61
N ALA A 158 -10.90 -10.25 -0.82
CA ALA A 158 -9.58 -10.63 -1.32
C ALA A 158 -8.85 -11.56 -0.33
N GLY A 159 -8.83 -11.18 0.96
CA GLY A 159 -8.19 -11.98 2.00
C GLY A 159 -8.85 -13.35 2.19
N MET A 160 -10.18 -13.44 2.12
CA MET A 160 -10.92 -14.72 2.18
C MET A 160 -10.59 -15.61 0.99
N THR A 161 -10.44 -15.02 -0.20
CA THR A 161 -10.06 -15.76 -1.41
C THR A 161 -8.66 -16.37 -1.26
N GLU A 162 -7.68 -15.57 -0.79
CA GLU A 162 -6.32 -16.06 -0.56
C GLU A 162 -6.27 -17.08 0.58
N TYR A 163 -7.02 -16.89 1.67
CA TYR A 163 -7.12 -17.86 2.75
C TYR A 163 -7.61 -19.22 2.27
N ASN A 164 -8.69 -19.24 1.47
CA ASN A 164 -9.23 -20.47 0.91
C ASN A 164 -8.21 -21.17 0.00
N LYS A 165 -7.52 -20.41 -0.85
CA LYS A 165 -6.47 -20.92 -1.74
C LYS A 165 -5.31 -21.55 -0.95
N GLN A 166 -4.83 -20.87 0.10
CA GLN A 166 -3.74 -21.39 0.94
C GLN A 166 -4.17 -22.61 1.75
N MET A 167 -5.42 -22.63 2.25
CA MET A 167 -5.98 -23.79 2.95
C MET A 167 -6.09 -25.00 2.02
N GLU A 168 -6.61 -24.80 0.80
CA GLU A 168 -6.70 -25.86 -0.21
C GLU A 168 -5.32 -26.40 -0.59
N PHE A 169 -4.34 -25.51 -0.76
CA PHE A 169 -2.95 -25.89 -1.03
C PHE A 169 -2.37 -26.74 0.11
N LEU A 170 -2.57 -26.33 1.37
CA LEU A 170 -2.11 -27.08 2.55
C LEU A 170 -2.76 -28.46 2.67
N GLN A 171 -4.02 -28.60 2.29
CA GLN A 171 -4.74 -29.87 2.32
C GLN A 171 -4.30 -30.83 1.21
N LYS A 172 -3.97 -30.31 0.03
CA LYS A 172 -3.69 -31.12 -1.16
C LYS A 172 -2.21 -31.44 -1.37
N THR A 173 -1.30 -30.70 -0.74
CA THR A 173 0.14 -30.81 -1.00
C THR A 173 0.85 -31.58 0.11
N GLU A 174 1.55 -32.64 -0.26
CA GLU A 174 2.52 -33.30 0.62
C GLU A 174 3.78 -32.46 0.72
N MET A 175 4.20 -32.14 1.94
CA MET A 175 5.40 -31.33 2.22
C MET A 175 6.01 -31.75 3.57
N PRO A 176 7.30 -31.45 3.81
CA PRO A 176 7.96 -31.73 5.08
C PRO A 176 7.25 -31.04 6.27
N ASN A 177 7.31 -31.65 7.45
CA ASN A 177 6.60 -31.17 8.63
C ASN A 177 6.98 -29.74 9.06
N GLU A 178 8.26 -29.36 8.95
CA GLU A 178 8.72 -28.01 9.29
C GLU A 178 8.17 -26.95 8.31
N GLU A 179 8.22 -27.22 6.99
CA GLU A 179 7.64 -26.31 5.99
C GLU A 179 6.11 -26.17 6.17
N ARG A 180 5.43 -27.27 6.48
CA ARG A 180 4.00 -27.27 6.78
C ARG A 180 3.69 -26.39 7.99
N LYS A 181 4.51 -26.46 9.03
CA LYS A 181 4.34 -25.68 10.26
C LYS A 181 4.47 -24.18 9.99
N ASP A 182 5.48 -23.76 9.22
CA ASP A 182 5.67 -22.35 8.85
C ASP A 182 4.51 -21.79 8.03
N ARG A 183 3.97 -22.62 7.11
CA ARG A 183 2.76 -22.24 6.35
C ARG A 183 1.50 -22.17 7.21
N ILE A 184 1.34 -23.06 8.21
CA ILE A 184 0.23 -22.99 9.16
C ILE A 184 0.31 -21.70 10.00
N VAL A 185 1.50 -21.32 10.44
CA VAL A 185 1.71 -20.05 11.16
C VAL A 185 1.32 -18.87 10.27
N SER A 186 1.78 -18.85 9.01
CA SER A 186 1.41 -17.82 8.04
C SER A 186 -0.11 -17.74 7.80
N LEU A 187 -0.77 -18.90 7.69
CA LEU A 187 -2.22 -18.99 7.56
C LEU A 187 -2.95 -18.47 8.80
N SER A 188 -2.41 -18.72 9.99
CA SER A 188 -2.99 -18.25 11.25
C SER A 188 -2.90 -16.73 11.40
N VAL A 189 -1.83 -16.11 10.90
CA VAL A 189 -1.70 -14.66 10.76
C VAL A 189 -2.76 -14.11 9.81
N LEU A 190 -2.92 -14.72 8.63
CA LEU A 190 -3.94 -14.31 7.66
C LEU A 190 -5.36 -14.40 8.25
N GLN A 191 -5.67 -15.49 8.96
CA GLN A 191 -6.94 -15.65 9.66
C GLN A 191 -7.16 -14.56 10.71
N SER A 192 -6.13 -14.23 11.50
CA SER A 192 -6.24 -13.20 12.53
C SER A 192 -6.49 -11.82 11.94
N ASN A 193 -5.81 -11.48 10.83
CA ASN A 193 -6.06 -10.27 10.07
C ASN A 193 -7.50 -10.23 9.55
N LEU A 194 -8.01 -11.33 8.97
CA LEU A 194 -9.39 -11.41 8.50
C LEU A 194 -10.40 -11.16 9.62
N ILE A 195 -10.19 -11.74 10.81
CA ILE A 195 -11.06 -11.52 11.98
C ILE A 195 -11.10 -10.04 12.35
N LEU A 196 -9.96 -9.36 12.39
CA LEU A 196 -9.91 -7.92 12.68
C LEU A 196 -10.69 -7.10 11.65
N PHE A 197 -10.54 -7.41 10.37
CA PHE A 197 -11.30 -6.73 9.32
C PHE A 197 -12.80 -7.02 9.41
N PHE A 198 -13.20 -8.24 9.78
CA PHE A 198 -14.60 -8.61 9.98
C PHE A 198 -15.23 -7.85 11.15
N ASP A 199 -14.56 -7.79 12.30
CA ASP A 199 -15.05 -7.04 13.47
C ASP A 199 -15.27 -5.56 13.12
N ASN A 200 -14.33 -4.95 12.41
CA ASN A 200 -14.44 -3.55 12.00
C ASN A 200 -15.53 -3.32 10.95
N ALA A 201 -15.71 -4.23 9.99
CA ALA A 201 -16.83 -4.18 9.06
C ALA A 201 -18.18 -4.21 9.78
N LEU A 202 -18.33 -5.10 10.77
CA LEU A 202 -19.55 -5.21 11.58
C LEU A 202 -19.81 -3.92 12.37
N ARG A 203 -18.78 -3.34 12.99
CA ARG A 203 -18.91 -2.06 13.71
C ARG A 203 -19.37 -0.93 12.80
N LYS A 204 -18.78 -0.79 11.61
CA LYS A 204 -19.20 0.25 10.65
C LYS A 204 -20.59 0.02 10.10
N LEU A 205 -20.96 -1.23 9.78
CA LEU A 205 -22.32 -1.56 9.35
C LEU A 205 -23.35 -1.20 10.44
N ASN A 206 -23.05 -1.49 11.71
CA ASN A 206 -23.91 -1.09 12.81
C ASN A 206 -24.09 0.43 12.90
N ASN A 207 -23.02 1.21 12.71
CA ASN A 207 -23.13 2.68 12.69
C ASN A 207 -24.03 3.17 11.55
N VAL A 208 -23.89 2.61 10.34
CA VAL A 208 -24.75 2.94 9.20
C VAL A 208 -26.22 2.61 9.49
N VAL A 209 -26.50 1.45 10.12
CA VAL A 209 -27.86 1.06 10.51
C VAL A 209 -28.45 2.04 11.53
N ILE A 210 -27.65 2.49 12.51
CA ILE A 210 -28.08 3.49 13.50
C ILE A 210 -28.41 4.82 12.81
N GLU A 211 -27.54 5.31 11.93
CA GLU A 211 -27.74 6.56 11.18
C GLU A 211 -29.03 6.51 10.32
N GLN A 212 -29.25 5.39 9.61
CA GLN A 212 -30.47 5.18 8.82
C GLN A 212 -31.72 5.14 9.70
N GLN A 213 -31.64 4.51 10.87
CA GLN A 213 -32.75 4.46 11.82
C GLN A 213 -33.10 5.85 12.36
N GLU A 214 -32.10 6.68 12.65
CA GLU A 214 -32.31 8.07 13.05
C GLU A 214 -32.97 8.90 11.94
N GLU A 215 -32.54 8.72 10.70
CA GLU A 215 -33.12 9.42 9.55
C GLU A 215 -34.57 9.01 9.30
N ILE A 216 -34.88 7.71 9.37
CA ILE A 216 -36.25 7.18 9.30
C ILE A 216 -37.13 7.79 10.40
N ASN A 217 -36.61 7.89 11.63
CA ASN A 217 -37.36 8.48 12.74
C ASN A 217 -37.63 9.99 12.51
N LYS A 218 -36.66 10.73 11.96
CA LYS A 218 -36.83 12.13 11.57
C LYS A 218 -37.89 12.31 10.47
N LEU A 219 -37.92 11.39 9.50
CA LEU A 219 -38.90 11.40 8.41
C LEU A 219 -40.32 11.03 8.85
N LYS A 220 -40.45 10.11 9.83
CA LYS A 220 -41.75 9.71 10.40
C LYS A 220 -42.36 10.76 11.34
N ASN A 221 -41.53 11.64 11.90
CA ASN A 221 -41.94 12.71 12.81
C ASN A 221 -42.14 14.07 12.09
N LYS A 222 -42.13 14.09 10.75
CA LYS A 222 -42.58 15.20 9.90
C LYS A 222 -43.96 14.87 9.34
#